data_AF-A0A660Q1Z6-F1
#
_entry.id   AF-A0A660Q1Z6-F1
#
_cell.length_a   1.000
_cell.length_b   1.000
_cell.length_c   1.000
_cell.angle_alpha   90.00
_cell.angle_beta   90.00
_cell.angle_gamma   90.00
#
_symmetry.space_group_name_H-M   'P 1'
#
loop_
_entity.id
_entity.type
_entity.pdbx_description
1 polymer ?
#
loop_
_entity_poly.entity_id
_entity_poly.type
_entity_poly.pdbx_seq_one_letter_code
_entity_poly.pdbx_strand_id
1 'polypeptide(L)'
;SRIGQSEEYLRTFGIKELRVRDHGDVARIEFPVDKMFLFLDETTRDKIIDKLKSFGYKYVALDLQGFRSGSLNEVLGIKSDRGQ
;
A
#
# COMPACT_ATOMS: atom_id res chain seq x y z
N SER A 1 -4.84 -16.09 -1.09
CA SER A 1 -6.01 -15.18 -1.04
C SER A 1 -5.81 -14.05 -2.04
N ARG A 2 -6.86 -13.29 -2.40
CA ARG A 2 -6.69 -12.09 -3.26
C ARG A 2 -5.80 -11.01 -2.60
N ILE A 3 -5.79 -10.94 -1.27
CA ILE A 3 -4.87 -10.09 -0.49
C ILE A 3 -3.42 -10.44 -0.81
N GLY A 4 -3.01 -11.69 -0.57
CA GLY A 4 -1.61 -12.12 -0.78
C GLY A 4 -1.14 -11.94 -2.22
N GLN A 5 -1.99 -12.29 -3.20
CA GLN A 5 -1.69 -12.08 -4.62
C GLN A 5 -1.50 -10.60 -4.98
N SER A 6 -2.33 -9.73 -4.38
CA SER A 6 -2.20 -8.27 -4.58
C SER A 6 -0.92 -7.75 -3.97
N GLU A 7 -0.56 -8.18 -2.76
CA GLU A 7 0.68 -7.75 -2.10
C GLU A 7 1.92 -8.24 -2.85
N GLU A 8 1.93 -9.50 -3.28
CA GLU A 8 3.01 -10.09 -4.07
C GLU A 8 3.21 -9.33 -5.39
N TYR A 9 2.12 -9.02 -6.09
CA TYR A 9 2.19 -8.23 -7.31
C TYR A 9 2.72 -6.81 -7.06
N LEU A 10 2.23 -6.11 -6.04
CA LEU A 10 2.67 -4.76 -5.72
C LEU A 10 4.16 -4.71 -5.32
N ARG A 11 4.69 -5.77 -4.71
CA ARG A 11 6.12 -5.90 -4.39
C ARG A 11 7.02 -5.91 -5.64
N THR A 12 6.49 -6.30 -6.81
CA THR A 12 7.26 -6.28 -8.07
C THR A 12 7.64 -4.87 -8.53
N PHE A 13 6.97 -3.84 -8.02
CA PHE A 13 7.30 -2.42 -8.26
C PHE A 13 8.40 -1.89 -7.31
N GLY A 14 9.08 -2.77 -6.57
CA GLY A 14 10.18 -2.42 -5.67
C GLY A 14 9.76 -1.97 -4.26
N ILE A 15 8.52 -2.22 -3.86
CA ILE A 15 8.00 -1.82 -2.55
C ILE A 15 8.03 -3.01 -1.58
N LYS A 16 8.85 -2.90 -0.55
CA LYS A 16 9.00 -3.96 0.46
C LYS A 16 7.96 -3.86 1.58
N GLU A 17 7.52 -2.67 1.90
CA GLU A 17 6.62 -2.40 3.02
C GLU A 17 5.29 -1.89 2.49
N LEU A 18 4.29 -2.77 2.39
CA LEU A 18 2.94 -2.41 1.95
C LEU A 18 1.94 -3.38 2.56
N ARG A 19 0.67 -2.98 2.58
CA ARG A 19 -0.45 -3.87 2.94
C ARG A 19 -1.62 -3.66 1.98
N VAL A 20 -2.35 -4.73 1.72
CA VAL A 20 -3.66 -4.66 1.08
C VAL A 20 -4.72 -5.00 2.11
N ARG A 21 -5.60 -4.05 2.39
CA ARG A 21 -6.79 -4.26 3.23
C ARG A 21 -7.97 -4.63 2.34
N ASP A 22 -8.60 -5.75 2.69
CA ASP A 22 -9.79 -6.23 2.01
C ASP A 22 -11.04 -5.63 2.66
N HIS A 23 -11.76 -4.81 1.89
CA HIS A 23 -13.06 -4.24 2.26
C HIS A 23 -14.17 -4.73 1.32
N GLY A 24 -14.22 -6.03 1.03
CA GLY A 24 -15.24 -6.63 0.16
C GLY A 24 -14.97 -6.31 -1.30
N ASP A 25 -15.60 -5.29 -1.87
CA ASP A 25 -15.38 -4.91 -3.27
C ASP A 25 -14.16 -4.01 -3.47
N VAL A 26 -13.54 -3.53 -2.39
CA VAL A 26 -12.45 -2.54 -2.42
C VAL A 26 -11.14 -3.15 -1.92
N ALA A 27 -10.08 -3.04 -2.73
CA ALA A 27 -8.70 -3.19 -2.27
C ALA A 27 -8.19 -1.82 -1.81
N ARG A 28 -8.03 -1.63 -0.50
CA ARG A 28 -7.38 -0.42 0.04
C ARG A 28 -5.90 -0.71 0.26
N ILE A 29 -5.04 0.00 -0.45
CA ILE A 29 -3.60 -0.16 -0.43
C ILE A 29 -3.00 0.81 0.59
N GLU A 30 -2.31 0.28 1.60
CA GLU A 30 -1.43 1.03 2.50
C GLU A 30 -0.02 0.97 1.91
N PHE A 31 0.57 2.12 1.61
CA PHE A 31 1.80 2.24 0.82
C PHE A 31 2.78 3.25 1.42
N PRO A 32 4.12 3.09 1.32
CA PRO A 32 5.06 4.05 1.88
C PRO A 32 4.84 5.43 1.27
N VAL A 33 4.76 6.45 2.12
CA VAL A 33 4.42 7.82 1.70
C VAL A 33 5.42 8.34 0.68
N ASP A 34 6.71 8.04 0.88
CA ASP A 34 7.80 8.40 -0.02
C ASP A 34 7.73 7.72 -1.39
N LYS A 35 6.86 6.71 -1.57
CA LYS A 35 6.65 5.97 -2.83
C LYS A 35 5.29 6.22 -3.47
N MET A 36 4.42 7.02 -2.86
CA MET A 36 3.06 7.27 -3.38
C MET A 36 3.06 7.89 -4.77
N PHE A 37 4.13 8.61 -5.15
CA PHE A 37 4.29 9.18 -6.47
C PHE A 37 4.21 8.14 -7.61
N LEU A 38 4.45 6.84 -7.33
CA LEU A 38 4.30 5.77 -8.32
C LEU A 38 2.85 5.64 -8.82
N PHE A 39 1.86 6.05 -8.03
CA PHE A 39 0.45 6.08 -8.44
C PHE A 39 0.09 7.29 -9.30
N LEU A 40 0.99 8.27 -9.45
CA LEU A 40 0.82 9.41 -10.36
C LEU A 40 1.24 9.06 -11.79
N ASP A 41 2.10 8.05 -11.97
CA ASP A 41 2.41 7.52 -13.29
C ASP A 41 1.22 6.72 -13.82
N GLU A 42 0.67 7.15 -14.95
CA GLU A 42 -0.52 6.55 -15.56
C GLU A 42 -0.31 5.07 -15.91
N THR A 43 0.86 4.73 -16.45
CA THR A 43 1.16 3.35 -16.88
C THR A 43 1.25 2.40 -15.68
N THR A 44 1.92 2.83 -14.60
CA THR A 44 1.99 2.07 -13.35
C THR A 44 0.61 1.95 -12.71
N ARG A 45 -0.15 3.05 -12.64
CA ARG A 45 -1.49 3.06 -12.06
C ARG A 45 -2.42 2.09 -12.77
N ASP A 46 -2.45 2.08 -14.10
CA ASP A 46 -3.34 1.22 -14.88
C ASP A 46 -2.99 -0.26 -14.70
N LYS A 47 -1.69 -0.60 -14.72
CA LYS A 47 -1.20 -1.95 -14.42
C LYS A 47 -1.67 -2.45 -13.05
N ILE A 48 -1.61 -1.59 -12.02
CA ILE A 48 -2.07 -1.92 -10.68
C ILE A 48 -3.59 -2.13 -10.66
N ILE A 49 -4.36 -1.22 -11.25
CA ILE A 49 -5.81 -1.31 -11.30
C ILE A 49 -6.26 -2.60 -11.98
N ASP A 50 -5.75 -2.88 -13.18
CA ASP A 50 -6.15 -4.04 -13.97
C ASP A 50 -5.80 -5.34 -13.27
N LYS A 51 -4.59 -5.41 -12.68
CA LYS A 51 -4.16 -6.62 -11.99
C LYS A 51 -4.99 -6.88 -10.73
N LEU A 52 -5.22 -5.88 -9.89
CA LEU A 52 -6.02 -6.05 -8.68
C LEU A 52 -7.48 -6.35 -9.01
N LYS A 53 -8.05 -5.74 -10.06
CA LYS A 53 -9.39 -6.10 -10.55
C LYS A 53 -9.48 -7.54 -11.04
N SER A 54 -8.43 -8.06 -11.69
CA SER A 54 -8.36 -9.47 -12.09
C SER A 54 -8.38 -10.44 -10.90
N PHE A 55 -8.03 -9.98 -9.69
CA PHE A 55 -8.13 -10.76 -8.45
C PHE A 55 -9.51 -10.65 -7.76
N GLY A 56 -10.47 -9.97 -8.39
CA GLY A 56 -11.86 -9.91 -7.94
C GLY A 56 -12.23 -8.66 -7.13
N TYR A 57 -11.43 -7.59 -7.19
CA TYR A 57 -11.85 -6.29 -6.63
C TYR A 57 -12.59 -5.47 -7.69
N LYS A 58 -13.59 -4.68 -7.29
CA LYS A 58 -14.25 -3.70 -8.18
C LYS A 58 -13.54 -2.35 -8.14
N TYR A 59 -13.01 -1.99 -6.98
CA TYR A 59 -12.35 -0.72 -6.75
C TYR A 59 -10.96 -0.93 -6.12
N VAL A 60 -10.04 -0.06 -6.50
CA VAL A 60 -8.69 0.03 -5.92
C VAL A 60 -8.55 1.43 -5.34
N ALA A 61 -8.20 1.51 -4.07
CA ALA A 61 -8.06 2.77 -3.34
C ALA A 61 -6.67 2.84 -2.71
N LEU A 62 -6.10 4.05 -2.67
CA LEU A 62 -4.87 4.33 -1.94
C LEU A 62 -5.22 4.94 -0.59
N ASP A 63 -4.66 4.40 0.49
CA ASP A 63 -4.75 5.04 1.80
C ASP A 63 -3.81 6.24 1.82
N LEU A 64 -4.37 7.44 1.90
CA LEU A 64 -3.60 8.68 1.90
C LEU A 64 -2.76 8.87 3.17
N GLN A 65 -3.05 8.14 4.25
CA GLN A 65 -2.18 8.12 5.45
C GLN A 65 -0.94 7.24 5.24
N GLY A 66 -0.93 6.44 4.17
CA GLY A 66 0.18 5.56 3.81
C GLY A 66 0.38 4.37 4.74
N PHE A 67 1.44 3.63 4.47
CA PHE A 67 1.91 2.52 5.29
C PHE A 67 2.65 3.09 6.51
N ARG A 68 2.19 2.74 7.71
CA ARG A 68 2.82 3.13 8.97
C ARG A 68 3.37 1.90 9.68
N SER A 69 4.68 1.90 9.91
CA SER A 69 5.36 0.91 10.74
C SER A 69 5.06 1.18 12.22
N GLY A 70 3.91 0.71 12.69
CA GLY A 70 3.62 0.62 14.11
C GLY A 70 2.31 1.26 14.55
N SER A 71 1.20 0.56 14.34
CA SER A 71 0.04 0.72 15.24
C SER A 71 0.34 0.30 16.69
N LEU A 72 1.56 -0.18 16.98
CA LEU A 72 2.11 -0.34 18.33
C LEU A 72 2.99 0.86 18.76
N ASN A 73 3.63 1.58 17.84
CA ASN A 73 4.57 2.67 18.16
C ASN A 73 3.92 4.06 18.17
N GLU A 74 2.77 4.26 17.50
CA GLU A 74 2.00 5.51 17.64
C GLU A 74 1.45 5.70 19.07
N VAL A 75 1.31 4.63 19.86
CA VAL A 75 0.91 4.70 21.28
C VAL A 75 2.09 5.08 22.21
N LEU A 76 3.34 4.90 21.77
CA LEU A 76 4.52 5.02 22.66
C LEU A 76 5.32 6.32 22.51
N GLY A 77 4.98 7.22 21.57
CA GLY A 77 5.53 8.58 21.55
C GLY A 77 7.06 8.68 21.50
N ILE A 78 7.76 7.67 20.97
CA ILE A 78 9.23 7.70 20.91
C ILE A 78 9.64 8.53 19.68
N LYS A 79 9.91 9.81 19.89
CA LYS A 79 10.79 10.57 19.01
C LYS A 79 12.19 9.97 19.16
N SER A 80 12.71 9.35 18.12
CA SER A 80 14.12 9.01 18.08
C SER A 80 14.90 10.29 17.83
N ASP A 81 15.30 10.94 18.93
CA ASP A 81 16.41 11.88 18.91
C ASP A 81 17.64 11.13 18.39
N ARG A 82 18.00 11.39 17.13
CA ARG A 82 19.39 11.24 16.68
C ARG A 82 19.95 12.63 16.49
N GLY A 83 20.34 13.21 17.61
CA GLY A 83 21.29 14.30 17.69
C GLY A 83 22.62 13.77 18.22
N GLN A 84 23.69 14.19 17.54
CA GLN A 84 25.13 13.94 17.73
C GLN A 84 25.68 12.61 17.19
#